data_AF-A0A5E4LW54-F1
#
_entry.id   AF-A0A5E4LW54-F1
#
_cell.length_a   1.000
_cell.length_b   1.000
_cell.length_c   1.000
_cell.angle_alpha   90.00
_cell.angle_beta   90.00
_cell.angle_gamma   90.00
#
_symmetry.space_group_name_H-M   'P 1'
#
loop_
_entity.id
_entity.type
_entity.pdbx_description
1 polymer ?
#
loop_
_entity_poly.entity_id
_entity_poly.type
_entity_poly.pdbx_seq_one_letter_code
_entity_poly.pdbx_strand_id
1 'polypeptide(L)' 'MTRLKMKTIRELNETDLKDRLDQLRSELTKLRIESSKGTLRKDSGKVKPLKRDVARVLTRLNELKTK' A
#
# COMPACT_ATOMS: atom_id res chain seq x y z
N MET A 1 -11.55 -3.76 -5.32
CA MET A 1 -10.47 -4.00 -4.34
C MET A 1 -10.88 -3.37 -3.02
N THR A 2 -10.97 -4.20 -1.99
CA THR A 2 -11.29 -3.83 -0.62
C THR A 2 -10.24 -2.86 -0.10
N ARG A 3 -10.66 -1.62 0.22
CA ARG A 3 -9.77 -0.57 0.74
C ARG A 3 -9.19 -1.03 2.08
N LEU A 4 -7.88 -0.89 2.28
CA LEU A 4 -7.26 -1.15 3.58
C LEU A 4 -7.83 -0.14 4.59
N LYS A 5 -8.57 -0.62 5.59
CA LYS A 5 -9.19 0.23 6.62
C LYS A 5 -8.13 0.59 7.67
N MET A 6 -8.25 1.79 8.24
CA MET A 6 -7.33 2.24 9.28
C MET A 6 -7.37 1.35 10.55
N LYS A 7 -8.54 0.77 10.84
CA LYS A 7 -8.74 -0.14 11.98
C LYS A 7 -7.80 -1.35 11.92
N THR A 8 -7.79 -2.03 10.78
CA THR A 8 -6.93 -3.21 10.57
C THR A 8 -5.45 -2.85 10.59
N ILE A 9 -5.05 -1.65 10.18
CA ILE A 9 -3.65 -1.21 10.21
C ILE A 9 -3.18 -0.93 11.64
N ARG A 10 -4.07 -0.49 12.52
CA ARG A 10 -3.74 -0.21 13.93
C ARG A 10 -3.59 -1.47 14.78
N GLU A 11 -4.24 -2.55 14.39
CA GLU A 11 -4.19 -3.86 15.06
C GLU A 11 -2.93 -4.67 14.71
N LEU A 12 -2.18 -4.28 13.67
CA LEU A 12 -0.97 -4.96 13.22
C LEU A 12 0.27 -4.53 14.01
N ASN A 13 1.20 -5.48 14.18
CA ASN A 13 2.50 -5.26 14.80
C ASN A 13 3.49 -4.53 13.87
N GLU A 14 4.60 -4.01 14.41
CA GLU A 14 5.59 -3.26 13.63
C GLU A 14 6.24 -4.11 12.52
N THR A 15 6.49 -5.40 12.79
CA THR A 15 6.97 -6.37 11.80
C THR A 15 5.97 -6.56 10.67
N ASP A 16 4.71 -6.80 11.02
CA ASP A 16 3.65 -7.03 10.04
C ASP A 16 3.38 -5.78 9.19
N LEU A 17 3.54 -4.59 9.76
CA LEU A 17 3.43 -3.32 9.04
C LEU A 17 4.56 -3.16 8.01
N LYS A 18 5.78 -3.57 8.32
CA LYS A 18 6.91 -3.56 7.38
C LYS A 18 6.71 -4.59 6.26
N ASP A 19 6.31 -5.81 6.59
CA ASP A 19 6.02 -6.84 5.58
C ASP A 19 4.89 -6.42 4.65
N ARG A 20 3.84 -5.80 5.19
CA ARG A 20 2.73 -5.26 4.40
C ARG A 20 3.16 -4.11 3.51
N LEU A 21 4.09 -3.26 3.98
CA LEU A 21 4.65 -2.16 3.19
C LEU A 21 5.40 -2.70 1.97
N ASP A 22 6.19 -3.75 2.13
CA ASP A 22 6.97 -4.34 1.05
C ASP A 22 6.10 -5.06 0.01
N GLN A 23 5.05 -5.75 0.46
CA GLN A 23 4.04 -6.31 -0.42
C GLN A 23 3.35 -5.23 -1.26
N LEU A 24 2.87 -4.15 -0.62
CA LEU A 24 2.17 -3.06 -1.31
C LEU A 24 3.09 -2.31 -2.29
N ARG A 25 4.38 -2.13 -1.94
CA ARG A 25 5.37 -1.54 -2.85
C ARG A 25 5.64 -2.42 -4.06
N SER A 26 5.75 -3.73 -3.86
CA SER A 26 5.95 -4.71 -4.93
C SER A 26 4.75 -4.77 -5.89
N GLU A 27 3.54 -4.65 -5.35
CA GLU A 27 2.33 -4.58 -6.17
C GLU A 27 2.27 -3.26 -6.97
N LEU A 28 2.73 -2.15 -6.37
CA LEU A 28 2.78 -0.85 -7.02
C LEU A 28 3.80 -0.82 -8.16
N THR A 29 4.96 -1.45 -7.99
CA THR A 29 5.98 -1.54 -9.06
C THR A 29 5.49 -2.37 -10.22
N LYS A 30 4.83 -3.52 -9.97
CA LYS A 30 4.20 -4.32 -11.03
C LYS A 30 3.18 -3.51 -11.85
N LEU A 31 2.25 -2.81 -11.17
CA LEU A 31 1.27 -1.96 -11.84
C LEU A 31 1.91 -0.80 -12.60
N ARG A 32 3.01 -0.23 -12.11
CA ARG A 32 3.76 0.81 -12.83
C ARG A 32 4.42 0.26 -14.10
N ILE A 33 4.99 -0.94 -14.03
CA ILE A 33 5.61 -1.60 -15.19
C ILE A 33 4.54 -1.89 -16.25
N GLU A 34 3.39 -2.42 -15.84
CA GLU A 34 2.24 -2.66 -16.72
C GLU A 34 1.68 -1.35 -17.30
N SER A 35 1.62 -0.29 -16.49
CA SER A 35 1.26 1.06 -16.97
C SER A 35 2.24 1.57 -18.02
N SER A 36 3.55 1.37 -17.80
CA SER A 36 4.59 1.81 -18.73
C SER A 36 4.55 1.01 -20.04
N LYS A 37 4.10 -0.24 -19.99
CA LYS A 37 3.89 -1.10 -21.17
C LYS A 37 2.58 -0.79 -21.92
N GLY A 38 1.74 0.11 -21.40
CA GLY A 38 0.49 0.52 -22.04
C GLY A 38 -0.63 -0.53 -22.01
N THR A 39 -0.46 -1.64 -21.30
CA THR A 39 -1.46 -2.71 -21.19
C THR A 39 -2.49 -2.44 -20.08
N LEU A 40 -2.30 -1.37 -19.32
CA LEU A 40 -3.09 -1.08 -18.12
C LEU A 40 -4.44 -0.43 -18.46
N ARG A 41 -5.42 -1.24 -18.91
CA ARG A 41 -6.78 -0.78 -19.23
C ARG A 41 -7.65 -0.60 -17.98
N LYS A 42 -8.11 -1.72 -17.39
CA LYS A 42 -9.04 -1.72 -16.24
C LYS A 42 -8.34 -1.56 -14.88
N ASP A 43 -7.02 -1.79 -14.83
CA ASP A 43 -6.23 -1.78 -13.60
C ASP A 43 -5.60 -0.41 -13.28
N SER A 44 -5.71 0.56 -14.18
CA SER A 44 -5.23 1.95 -13.96
C SER A 44 -5.89 2.61 -12.74
N GLY A 45 -7.18 2.33 -12.51
CA GLY A 45 -7.92 2.81 -11.35
C GLY A 45 -7.45 2.23 -10.00
N LYS A 46 -6.63 1.18 -10.00
CA LYS A 46 -6.12 0.50 -8.81
C LYS A 46 -4.88 1.18 -8.22
N VAL A 47 -4.16 1.95 -9.02
CA VAL A 47 -2.91 2.63 -8.61
C VAL A 47 -3.16 3.66 -7.50
N LYS A 48 -4.24 4.45 -7.60
CA LYS A 48 -4.54 5.51 -6.63
C LYS A 48 -4.96 4.97 -5.25
N PRO A 49 -5.82 3.94 -5.14
CA PRO A 49 -6.06 3.23 -3.88
C PRO A 49 -4.79 2.65 -3.26
N LEU A 50 -3.95 1.97 -4.05
CA LEU A 50 -2.74 1.31 -3.55
C LEU A 50 -1.74 2.33 -2.95
N LYS A 51 -1.56 3.48 -3.62
CA LYS A 51 -0.76 4.61 -3.07
C LYS A 51 -1.29 5.10 -1.72
N ARG A 52 -2.62 5.16 -1.54
CA ARG A 52 -3.23 5.57 -0.27
C ARG A 52 -3.02 4.54 0.82
N ASP A 53 -3.04 3.26 0.48
CA ASP A 53 -2.80 2.17 1.44
C ASP A 53 -1.34 2.16 1.92
N VAL A 54 -0.37 2.38 1.03
CA VAL A 54 1.05 2.59 1.39
C VAL A 54 1.20 3.78 2.36
N ALA A 55 0.56 4.91 2.05
CA ALA A 55 0.65 6.10 2.90
C ALA A 55 0.11 5.85 4.31
N ARG A 56 -1.01 5.11 4.44
CA ARG A 56 -1.59 4.75 5.75
C ARG A 56 -0.67 3.90 6.60
N VAL A 57 0.00 2.91 6.00
CA VAL A 57 0.96 2.05 6.71
C VAL A 57 2.15 2.87 7.20
N LEU A 58 2.68 3.77 6.36
CA LEU A 58 3.77 4.68 6.73
C LEU A 58 3.37 5.64 7.86
N THR A 59 2.14 6.17 7.83
CA THR A 59 1.62 7.00 8.93
C THR A 59 1.62 6.23 10.24
N ARG A 60 1.17 4.96 10.24
CA ARG A 60 1.16 4.14 11.46
C ARG A 60 2.56 3.84 11.99
N LEU A 61 3.51 3.54 11.10
CA LEU A 61 4.91 3.33 11.49
C LEU A 61 5.53 4.60 12.11
N ASN A 62 5.22 5.78 11.57
CA ASN A 62 5.65 7.03 12.17
C ASN A 62 5.00 7.27 13.54
N GLU A 63 3.70 7.04 13.68
CA GLU A 63 3.00 7.15 14.98
C GLU A 63 3.64 6.28 16.07
N LEU A 64 4.11 5.08 15.71
CA LEU A 64 4.83 4.18 16.64
C LEU A 64 6.21 4.71 17.03
N LYS A 65 6.91 5.37 16.11
CA LYS A 65 8.27 5.90 16.33
C LYS A 65 8.30 7.19 17.16
N THR A 66 7.27 8.03 17.05
CA THR A 66 7.16 9.30 17.81
C THR A 66 6.61 9.15 19.23
N LYS A 67 6.25 7.93 19.64
CA LYS A 67 5.65 7.64 20.95
C LYS A 67 6.69 7.03 21.88
#